data_AF-A0A918A8E0-F1
#
_entry.id   AF-A0A918A8E0-F1
#
_cell.length_a   1.000
_cell.length_b   1.000
_cell.length_c   1.000
_cell.angle_alpha   90.00
_cell.angle_beta   90.00
_cell.angle_gamma   90.00
#
_symmetry.space_group_name_H-M   'P 1'
#
loop_
_entity.id
_entity.type
_entity.pdbx_description
1 polymer ?
#
loop_
_entity_poly.entity_id
_entity_poly.type
_entity_poly.pdbx_seq_one_letter_code
_entity_poly.pdbx_strand_id
1 'polypeptide(L)'
;MTVDHQVSPWFTRNTAPPAHERVVERICARATPEGTPIHVTDLPLGGVQIWIDGDGDRWSIYHRMAHELRLAGWHTETGTDRLLVLGWSADCLTHRVRVLHAALAGRLADFDLTSFMAVTIATRLCQEGLPAERIVPEVEARIREELRWPGRLADLDGLQRIASLEPLRLRLAQVAGLEATVRQRCGEHLSLAGRVATTVAGGQAPPSIGLTRLTTGLSERMVAASVPNRPPGFLLDSVPAIPADSYAA
;
A
#
# COMPACT_ATOMS: atom_id res chain seq x y z
N MET A 1 -52.35 -15.93 32.79
CA MET A 1 -50.98 -16.45 32.61
C MET A 1 -50.24 -15.48 31.71
N THR A 2 -49.48 -14.57 32.31
CA THR A 2 -48.61 -13.62 31.62
C THR A 2 -47.25 -14.27 31.43
N VAL A 3 -46.82 -14.41 30.18
CA VAL A 3 -45.48 -14.92 29.83
C VAL A 3 -44.54 -13.73 29.82
N ASP A 4 -43.73 -13.61 30.86
CA ASP A 4 -42.59 -12.69 30.89
C ASP A 4 -41.54 -13.17 29.87
N HIS A 5 -41.40 -12.43 28.77
CA HIS A 5 -40.24 -12.53 27.91
C HIS A 5 -39.05 -11.86 28.61
N GLN A 6 -38.37 -12.63 29.47
CA GLN A 6 -37.03 -12.29 29.90
C GLN A 6 -36.10 -12.27 28.68
N VAL A 7 -35.86 -11.06 28.18
CA VAL A 7 -34.80 -10.76 27.22
C VAL A 7 -33.46 -11.02 27.92
N SER A 8 -32.77 -12.09 27.53
CA SER A 8 -31.47 -12.45 28.08
C SER A 8 -30.43 -11.33 27.83
N PRO A 9 -29.75 -10.83 28.88
CA PRO A 9 -28.85 -9.67 28.82
C PRO A 9 -27.41 -10.08 28.48
N TRP A 10 -27.18 -10.75 27.34
CA TRP A 10 -25.82 -11.12 26.91
C TRP A 10 -25.13 -10.07 26.02
N PHE A 11 -25.79 -8.95 25.74
CA PHE A 11 -25.35 -7.95 24.76
C PHE A 11 -24.45 -6.82 25.26
N THR A 12 -24.11 -6.74 26.54
CA THR A 12 -23.13 -5.74 27.03
C THR A 12 -21.79 -6.39 27.35
N ARG A 13 -21.14 -6.94 26.33
CA ARG A 13 -19.69 -7.07 26.37
C ARG A 13 -19.11 -5.89 25.59
N ASN A 14 -18.68 -4.88 26.33
CA ASN A 14 -17.95 -3.72 25.84
C ASN A 14 -16.52 -4.16 25.46
N THR A 15 -16.41 -5.13 24.55
CA THR A 15 -15.15 -5.55 23.95
C THR A 15 -14.89 -4.61 22.79
N ALA A 16 -13.74 -3.92 22.83
CA ALA A 16 -13.28 -3.14 21.70
C ALA A 16 -13.33 -4.01 20.43
N PRO A 17 -13.78 -3.45 19.29
CA PRO A 17 -13.88 -4.22 18.06
C PRO A 17 -12.52 -4.88 17.75
N PRO A 18 -12.54 -6.15 17.32
CA PRO A 18 -11.36 -6.87 16.87
C PRO A 18 -10.47 -6.01 15.95
N ALA A 19 -9.16 -6.25 15.98
CA ALA A 19 -8.20 -5.42 15.25
C ALA A 19 -8.49 -5.35 13.75
N HIS A 20 -9.04 -6.42 13.15
CA HIS A 20 -9.41 -6.43 11.73
C HIS A 20 -10.66 -5.59 11.43
N GLU A 21 -11.67 -5.56 12.31
CA GLU A 21 -12.86 -4.70 12.12
C GLU A 21 -12.45 -3.23 12.08
N ARG A 22 -11.62 -2.79 13.03
CA ARG A 22 -11.11 -1.39 13.08
C ARG A 22 -10.31 -1.02 11.83
N VAL A 23 -9.54 -1.97 11.28
CA VAL A 23 -8.77 -1.75 10.06
C VAL A 23 -9.72 -1.61 8.86
N VAL A 24 -10.71 -2.50 8.75
CA VAL A 24 -11.72 -2.45 7.69
C VAL A 24 -12.51 -1.14 7.75
N GLU A 25 -12.95 -0.75 8.94
CA GLU A 25 -13.65 0.50 9.19
C GLU A 25 -12.84 1.72 8.73
N ARG A 26 -11.56 1.84 9.11
CA ARG A 26 -10.69 2.95 8.67
C ARG A 26 -10.58 3.05 7.14
N ILE A 27 -10.37 1.91 6.48
CA ILE A 27 -10.22 1.85 5.03
C ILE A 27 -11.51 2.27 4.34
N CYS A 28 -12.65 1.78 4.83
CA CYS A 28 -13.96 2.15 4.32
C CYS A 28 -14.29 3.62 4.59
N ALA A 29 -13.94 4.15 5.77
CA ALA A 29 -14.14 5.55 6.15
C ALA A 29 -13.38 6.51 5.22
N ARG A 30 -12.16 6.16 4.82
CA ARG A 30 -11.42 6.93 3.81
C ARG A 30 -12.08 6.91 2.43
N ALA A 31 -12.78 5.83 2.09
CA ALA A 31 -13.45 5.69 0.80
C ALA A 31 -14.76 6.48 0.74
N THR A 32 -15.39 6.75 1.88
CA THR A 32 -16.68 7.45 1.97
C THR A 32 -16.56 8.97 2.05
N PRO A 33 -17.64 9.70 1.69
CA PRO A 33 -17.78 11.09 2.08
C PRO A 33 -17.67 11.26 3.61
N GLU A 34 -17.12 12.39 4.02
CA GLU A 34 -16.98 12.74 5.44
C GLU A 34 -18.35 12.73 6.14
N GLY A 35 -18.39 12.15 7.35
CA GLY A 35 -19.62 12.04 8.15
C GLY A 35 -20.54 10.87 7.78
N THR A 36 -20.18 10.02 6.81
CA THR A 36 -20.96 8.81 6.50
C THR A 36 -20.77 7.76 7.60
N PRO A 37 -21.82 7.33 8.33
CA PRO A 37 -21.69 6.29 9.33
C PRO A 37 -21.45 4.93 8.64
N ILE A 38 -20.40 4.23 9.06
CA ILE A 38 -20.04 2.90 8.57
C ILE A 38 -20.18 1.93 9.73
N HIS A 39 -20.93 0.86 9.49
CA HIS A 39 -21.10 -0.20 10.44
C HIS A 39 -20.34 -1.43 9.96
N VAL A 40 -19.59 -2.05 10.86
CA VAL A 40 -18.82 -3.27 10.61
C VAL A 40 -19.18 -4.28 11.68
N THR A 41 -19.46 -5.52 11.27
CA THR A 41 -19.68 -6.63 12.19
C THR A 41 -19.02 -7.89 11.69
N ASP A 42 -18.48 -8.68 12.61
CA ASP A 42 -18.03 -10.03 12.34
C ASP A 42 -19.16 -10.94 11.82
N LEU A 43 -18.78 -11.84 10.90
CA LEU A 43 -19.63 -12.91 10.40
C LEU A 43 -19.39 -14.19 11.22
N PRO A 44 -20.43 -15.02 11.47
CA PRO A 44 -20.32 -16.23 12.28
C PRO A 44 -19.29 -17.26 11.80
N LEU A 45 -19.00 -17.28 10.50
CA LEU A 45 -18.05 -18.21 9.87
C LEU A 45 -16.72 -17.54 9.50
N GLY A 46 -16.45 -16.35 10.05
CA GLY A 46 -15.29 -15.52 9.75
C GLY A 46 -15.54 -14.53 8.61
N GLY A 47 -14.73 -13.48 8.60
CA GLY A 47 -14.93 -12.31 7.75
C GLY A 47 -15.79 -11.24 8.43
N VAL A 48 -16.04 -10.16 7.72
CA VAL A 48 -16.86 -9.05 8.21
C VAL A 48 -17.90 -8.62 7.18
N GLN A 49 -19.04 -8.16 7.67
CA GLN A 49 -20.07 -7.48 6.91
C GLN A 49 -20.03 -5.99 7.21
N ILE A 50 -20.21 -5.19 6.16
CA ILE A 50 -20.19 -3.74 6.19
C ILE A 50 -21.50 -3.22 5.63
N TRP A 51 -22.10 -2.24 6.30
CA TRP A 51 -23.26 -1.51 5.78
C TRP A 51 -23.19 -0.02 6.15
N ILE A 52 -23.92 0.79 5.39
CA ILE A 52 -24.06 2.23 5.61
C ILE A 52 -25.53 2.61 5.70
N ASP A 53 -25.84 3.63 6.50
CA ASP A 53 -27.20 4.15 6.63
C ASP A 53 -27.57 5.13 5.51
N GLY A 54 -28.87 5.37 5.33
CA GLY A 54 -29.42 6.42 4.46
C GLY A 54 -29.57 6.04 2.98
N ASP A 55 -30.49 6.66 2.25
CA ASP A 55 -30.96 6.19 0.93
C ASP A 55 -30.16 6.75 -0.27
N GLY A 56 -28.91 7.16 -0.04
CA GLY A 56 -28.02 7.64 -1.10
C GLY A 56 -27.58 6.56 -2.08
N ASP A 57 -26.72 6.91 -3.03
CA ASP A 57 -26.10 5.95 -3.96
C ASP A 57 -25.11 5.02 -3.24
N ARG A 58 -25.66 4.03 -2.51
CA ARG A 58 -24.89 3.02 -1.76
C ARG A 58 -24.06 2.15 -2.67
N TRP A 59 -24.49 1.96 -3.92
CA TRP A 59 -23.81 1.12 -4.89
C TRP A 59 -22.42 1.66 -5.19
N SER A 60 -22.29 2.93 -5.56
CA SER A 60 -20.98 3.52 -5.87
C SER A 60 -20.07 3.55 -4.65
N ILE A 61 -20.64 3.77 -3.46
CA ILE A 61 -19.90 3.75 -2.19
C ILE A 61 -19.36 2.35 -1.89
N TYR A 62 -20.19 1.31 -1.95
CA TYR A 62 -19.74 -0.06 -1.70
C TYR A 62 -18.70 -0.53 -2.72
N HIS A 63 -18.82 -0.13 -4.00
CA HIS A 63 -17.81 -0.45 -4.99
C HIS A 63 -16.47 0.24 -4.72
N ARG A 64 -16.49 1.49 -4.24
CA ARG A 64 -15.27 2.21 -3.85
C ARG A 64 -14.63 1.60 -2.60
N MET A 65 -15.41 1.26 -1.59
CA MET A 65 -14.94 0.52 -0.41
C MET A 65 -14.32 -0.82 -0.81
N ALA A 66 -15.03 -1.60 -1.65
CA ALA A 66 -14.57 -2.90 -2.14
C ALA A 66 -13.24 -2.77 -2.89
N HIS A 67 -13.07 -1.72 -3.70
CA HIS A 67 -11.81 -1.44 -4.39
C HIS A 67 -10.67 -1.18 -3.41
N GLU A 68 -10.86 -0.33 -2.40
CA GLU A 68 -9.81 -0.03 -1.41
C GLU A 68 -9.42 -1.27 -0.57
N LEU A 69 -10.39 -2.10 -0.19
CA LEU A 69 -10.13 -3.36 0.50
C LEU A 69 -9.40 -4.38 -0.38
N ARG A 70 -9.76 -4.47 -1.67
CA ARG A 70 -9.04 -5.32 -2.64
C ARG A 70 -7.61 -4.85 -2.85
N LEU A 71 -7.35 -3.54 -2.88
CA LEU A 71 -5.99 -2.99 -2.92
C LEU A 71 -5.17 -3.37 -1.68
N ALA A 72 -5.82 -3.53 -0.53
CA ALA A 72 -5.18 -4.02 0.69
C ALA A 72 -4.98 -5.55 0.73
N GLY A 73 -5.56 -6.29 -0.23
CA GLY A 73 -5.36 -7.72 -0.40
C GLY A 73 -6.54 -8.60 0.03
N TRP A 74 -7.66 -8.01 0.46
CA TRP A 74 -8.84 -8.78 0.84
C TRP A 74 -9.70 -9.18 -0.34
N HIS A 75 -10.35 -10.33 -0.19
CA HIS A 75 -11.48 -10.74 -0.98
C HIS A 75 -12.74 -10.01 -0.51
N THR A 76 -13.49 -9.45 -1.46
CA THR A 76 -14.73 -8.74 -1.15
C THR A 76 -15.85 -9.06 -2.14
N GLU A 77 -17.06 -9.18 -1.62
CA GLU A 77 -18.30 -9.38 -2.39
C GLU A 77 -19.26 -8.22 -2.13
N THR A 78 -19.63 -7.52 -3.21
CA THR A 78 -20.55 -6.37 -3.13
C THR A 78 -21.98 -6.84 -3.36
N GLY A 79 -22.83 -6.69 -2.35
CA GLY A 79 -24.28 -6.87 -2.46
C GLY A 79 -25.00 -5.54 -2.70
N THR A 80 -26.33 -5.60 -2.80
CA THR A 80 -27.22 -4.43 -2.97
C THR A 80 -27.21 -3.47 -1.78
N ASP A 81 -27.10 -4.04 -0.59
CA ASP A 81 -27.36 -3.37 0.70
C ASP A 81 -26.21 -3.54 1.69
N ARG A 82 -25.19 -4.32 1.33
CA ARG A 82 -24.06 -4.69 2.18
C ARG A 82 -22.83 -5.06 1.36
N LEU A 83 -21.66 -4.91 1.97
CA LEU A 83 -20.38 -5.36 1.46
C LEU A 83 -19.81 -6.43 2.39
N LEU A 84 -19.39 -7.56 1.85
CA LEU A 84 -18.77 -8.65 2.60
C LEU A 84 -17.26 -8.69 2.36
N VAL A 85 -16.50 -8.99 3.42
CA VAL A 85 -15.05 -9.20 3.38
C VAL A 85 -14.76 -10.60 3.92
N LEU A 86 -14.39 -11.52 3.03
CA LEU A 86 -14.37 -12.96 3.35
C LEU A 86 -12.97 -13.49 3.73
N GLY A 87 -11.94 -12.64 3.70
CA GLY A 87 -10.57 -13.00 4.05
C GLY A 87 -9.56 -12.59 2.98
N TRP A 88 -8.37 -13.19 3.02
CA TRP A 88 -7.29 -12.88 2.07
C TRP A 88 -7.56 -13.46 0.68
N SER A 89 -7.27 -12.69 -0.37
CA SER A 89 -7.33 -13.16 -1.76
C SER A 89 -5.92 -13.25 -2.36
N ALA A 90 -5.59 -14.40 -2.95
CA ALA A 90 -4.31 -14.59 -3.65
C ALA A 90 -4.13 -13.60 -4.81
N ASP A 91 -5.20 -13.33 -5.56
CA ASP A 91 -5.19 -12.39 -6.68
C ASP A 91 -5.03 -10.95 -6.21
N CYS A 92 -5.76 -10.56 -5.16
CA CYS A 92 -5.67 -9.23 -4.59
C CYS A 92 -4.29 -8.98 -3.97
N LEU A 93 -3.71 -9.97 -3.30
CA LEU A 93 -2.35 -9.87 -2.76
C LEU A 93 -1.29 -9.81 -3.89
N THR A 94 -1.47 -10.57 -4.97
CA THR A 94 -0.60 -10.49 -6.15
C THR A 94 -0.68 -9.10 -6.79
N HIS A 95 -1.88 -8.56 -6.92
CA HIS A 95 -2.09 -7.19 -7.39
C HIS A 95 -1.41 -6.18 -6.47
N ARG A 96 -1.57 -6.30 -5.15
CA ARG A 96 -0.91 -5.43 -4.16
C ARG A 96 0.61 -5.45 -4.29
N VAL A 97 1.22 -6.62 -4.47
CA VAL A 97 2.67 -6.73 -4.73
C VAL A 97 3.08 -5.91 -5.97
N ARG A 98 2.32 -6.01 -7.07
CA ARG A 98 2.59 -5.23 -8.29
C ARG A 98 2.47 -3.73 -8.05
N VAL A 99 1.43 -3.29 -7.35
CA VAL A 99 1.21 -1.86 -7.04
C VAL A 99 2.33 -1.32 -6.15
N LEU A 100 2.77 -2.06 -5.12
CA LEU A 100 3.88 -1.66 -4.26
C LEU A 100 5.20 -1.57 -5.04
N HIS A 101 5.49 -2.54 -5.91
CA HIS A 101 6.66 -2.46 -6.78
C HIS A 101 6.60 -1.27 -7.74
N ALA A 102 5.45 -1.00 -8.35
CA ALA A 102 5.26 0.15 -9.23
C ALA A 102 5.46 1.47 -8.48
N ALA A 103 4.99 1.58 -7.23
CA ALA A 103 5.23 2.74 -6.40
C ALA A 103 6.72 2.96 -6.10
N LEU A 104 7.44 1.87 -5.74
CA LEU A 104 8.88 1.89 -5.46
C LEU A 104 9.73 2.22 -6.69
N ALA A 105 9.33 1.75 -7.87
CA ALA A 105 10.04 2.02 -9.13
C ALA A 105 9.68 3.37 -9.76
N GLY A 106 8.52 3.94 -9.42
CA GLY A 106 8.02 5.21 -9.93
C GLY A 106 8.18 6.33 -8.91
N ARG A 107 7.05 6.82 -8.38
CA ARG A 107 7.00 8.03 -7.55
C ARG A 107 7.95 8.00 -6.34
N LEU A 108 8.18 6.84 -5.72
CA LEU A 108 9.05 6.72 -4.54
C LEU A 108 10.55 6.57 -4.87
N ALA A 109 10.90 6.54 -6.16
CA ALA A 109 12.28 6.69 -6.62
C ALA A 109 12.60 8.15 -6.97
N ASP A 110 11.59 9.03 -7.09
CA ASP A 110 11.72 10.40 -7.60
C ASP A 110 11.86 11.43 -6.46
N PHE A 111 13.08 11.55 -5.95
CA PHE A 111 13.43 12.53 -4.92
C PHE A 111 13.58 13.95 -5.46
N ASP A 112 13.88 14.10 -6.75
CA ASP A 112 14.02 15.41 -7.40
C ASP A 112 12.66 16.10 -7.50
N LEU A 113 11.61 15.38 -7.94
CA LEU A 113 10.24 15.87 -7.91
C LEU A 113 9.81 16.27 -6.50
N THR A 114 10.19 15.48 -5.49
CA THR A 114 9.86 15.80 -4.09
C THR A 114 10.52 17.09 -3.62
N SER A 115 11.80 17.28 -3.96
CA SER A 115 12.54 18.50 -3.64
C SER A 115 11.93 19.70 -4.34
N PHE A 116 11.63 19.57 -5.64
CA PHE A 116 10.99 20.61 -6.43
C PHE A 116 9.64 21.03 -5.82
N MET A 117 8.76 20.06 -5.55
CA MET A 117 7.47 20.34 -4.91
C MET A 117 7.63 21.01 -3.55
N ALA A 118 8.56 20.54 -2.72
CA ALA A 118 8.80 21.14 -1.41
C ALA A 118 9.27 22.60 -1.51
N VAL A 119 10.17 22.92 -2.45
CA VAL A 119 10.57 24.32 -2.72
C VAL A 119 9.38 25.16 -3.16
N THR A 120 8.60 24.68 -4.14
CA THR A 120 7.45 25.41 -4.69
C THR A 120 6.41 25.70 -3.60
N ILE A 121 6.06 24.69 -2.80
CA ILE A 121 5.09 24.83 -1.72
C ILE A 121 5.64 25.79 -0.65
N ALA A 122 6.87 25.57 -0.17
CA ALA A 122 7.45 26.40 0.89
C ALA A 122 7.56 27.87 0.46
N THR A 123 8.05 28.13 -0.76
CA THR A 123 8.17 29.48 -1.31
C THR A 123 6.81 30.18 -1.37
N ARG A 124 5.78 29.47 -1.82
CA ARG A 124 4.42 29.99 -1.87
C ARG A 124 3.89 30.33 -0.48
N LEU A 125 4.09 29.44 0.51
CA LEU A 125 3.66 29.69 1.89
C LEU A 125 4.39 30.89 2.52
N CYS A 126 5.68 31.07 2.23
CA CYS A 126 6.43 32.28 2.62
C CYS A 126 5.81 33.54 2.01
N GLN A 127 5.47 33.52 0.72
CA GLN A 127 4.85 34.65 0.02
C GLN A 127 3.45 34.97 0.55
N GLU A 128 2.71 33.95 0.98
CA GLU A 128 1.40 34.09 1.64
C GLU A 128 1.53 34.57 3.11
N GLY A 129 2.74 34.76 3.62
CA GLY A 129 3.01 35.29 4.96
C GLY A 129 2.80 34.28 6.08
N LEU A 130 2.83 32.98 5.79
CA LEU A 130 2.71 31.95 6.82
C LEU A 130 3.93 32.00 7.75
N PRO A 131 3.76 31.90 9.09
CA PRO A 131 4.87 31.86 10.03
C PRO A 131 5.84 30.71 9.77
N ALA A 132 7.14 30.94 9.98
CA ALA A 132 8.21 29.97 9.70
C ALA A 132 8.00 28.61 10.38
N GLU A 133 7.52 28.61 11.61
CA GLU A 133 7.21 27.42 12.40
C GLU A 133 6.06 26.58 11.82
N ARG A 134 5.22 27.16 10.96
CA ARG A 134 4.10 26.48 10.31
C ARG A 134 4.42 26.01 8.88
N ILE A 135 5.48 26.55 8.26
CA ILE A 135 5.83 26.21 6.87
C ILE A 135 6.24 24.74 6.75
N VAL A 136 7.17 24.27 7.58
CA VAL A 136 7.67 22.88 7.54
C VAL A 136 6.55 21.85 7.71
N PRO A 137 5.70 21.90 8.76
CA PRO A 137 4.64 20.92 8.93
C PRO A 137 3.59 20.97 7.80
N GLU A 138 3.31 22.14 7.24
CA GLU A 138 2.39 22.31 6.10
C GLU A 138 2.96 21.69 4.81
N VAL A 139 4.24 21.91 4.53
CA VAL A 139 4.92 21.27 3.39
C VAL A 139 4.92 19.75 3.55
N GLU A 140 5.27 19.25 4.73
CA GLU A 140 5.23 17.81 5.00
C GLU A 140 3.83 17.22 4.87
N ALA A 141 2.78 17.93 5.31
CA ALA A 141 1.40 17.50 5.14
C ALA A 141 1.02 17.36 3.66
N ARG A 142 1.30 18.37 2.83
CA ARG A 142 1.00 18.33 1.40
C ARG A 142 1.79 17.27 0.64
N ILE A 143 3.07 17.08 0.99
CA ILE A 143 3.87 15.99 0.40
C ILE A 143 3.34 14.62 0.86
N ARG A 144 2.92 14.48 2.12
CA ARG A 144 2.31 13.24 2.63
C ARG A 144 1.03 12.88 1.86
N GLU A 145 0.19 13.87 1.57
CA GLU A 145 -1.01 13.72 0.76
C GLU A 145 -0.69 13.32 -0.68
N GLU A 146 0.29 13.99 -1.31
CA GLU A 146 0.72 13.67 -2.67
C GLU A 146 1.27 12.24 -2.78
N LEU A 147 2.03 11.78 -1.79
CA LEU A 147 2.56 10.42 -1.77
C LEU A 147 1.46 9.36 -1.65
N ARG A 148 0.31 9.68 -1.02
CA ARG A 148 -0.87 8.83 -0.73
C ARG A 148 -0.62 7.58 0.12
N TRP A 149 0.57 6.99 0.05
CA TRP A 149 0.97 5.77 0.75
C TRP A 149 1.01 5.87 2.27
N PRO A 150 1.44 6.98 2.89
CA PRO A 150 1.50 7.05 4.35
C PRO A 150 0.15 6.75 5.02
N GLY A 151 -0.92 7.41 4.56
CA GLY A 151 -2.28 7.14 5.06
C GLY A 151 -2.75 5.72 4.74
N ARG A 152 -2.50 5.24 3.52
CA ARG A 152 -2.88 3.88 3.10
C ARG A 152 -2.19 2.77 3.89
N LEU A 153 -0.96 2.99 4.36
CA LEU A 153 -0.24 2.04 5.19
C LEU A 153 -0.63 2.15 6.67
N ALA A 154 -0.85 3.38 7.17
CA ALA A 154 -1.31 3.61 8.54
C ALA A 154 -2.66 2.94 8.82
N ASP A 155 -3.55 2.92 7.84
CA ASP A 155 -4.83 2.21 7.96
C ASP A 155 -4.68 0.72 8.30
N LEU A 156 -3.57 0.09 7.92
CA LEU A 156 -3.30 -1.33 8.15
C LEU A 156 -2.61 -1.60 9.49
N ASP A 157 -2.29 -0.56 10.27
CA ASP A 157 -1.58 -0.73 11.53
C ASP A 157 -2.44 -1.53 12.54
N GLY A 158 -1.77 -2.43 13.27
CA GLY A 158 -2.41 -3.36 14.19
C GLY A 158 -3.07 -4.58 13.55
N LEU A 159 -3.09 -4.69 12.21
CA LEU A 159 -3.63 -5.87 11.53
C LEU A 159 -2.69 -7.07 11.63
N GLN A 160 -3.18 -8.16 12.23
CA GLN A 160 -2.51 -9.46 12.13
C GLN A 160 -2.83 -10.12 10.80
N ARG A 161 -1.80 -10.45 10.01
CA ARG A 161 -1.94 -11.06 8.69
C ARG A 161 -1.56 -12.53 8.73
N ILE A 162 -2.53 -13.35 9.11
CA ILE A 162 -2.35 -14.79 9.27
C ILE A 162 -3.19 -15.51 8.20
N ALA A 163 -2.63 -16.58 7.64
CA ALA A 163 -3.33 -17.52 6.78
C ALA A 163 -2.90 -18.95 7.14
N SER A 164 -3.81 -19.91 6.99
CA SER A 164 -3.50 -21.34 7.17
C SER A 164 -2.86 -21.95 5.94
N LEU A 165 -3.18 -21.44 4.75
CA LEU A 165 -2.64 -21.91 3.48
C LEU A 165 -1.24 -21.33 3.24
N GLU A 166 -0.26 -22.19 3.03
CA GLU A 166 1.14 -21.80 2.85
C GLU A 166 1.36 -20.79 1.69
N PRO A 167 0.72 -20.95 0.49
CA PRO A 167 0.86 -19.96 -0.57
C PRO A 167 0.39 -18.55 -0.18
N LEU A 168 -0.66 -18.45 0.64
CA LEU A 168 -1.14 -17.16 1.15
C LEU A 168 -0.20 -16.58 2.20
N ARG A 169 0.33 -17.42 3.11
CA ARG A 169 1.35 -17.00 4.10
C ARG A 169 2.56 -16.37 3.44
N LEU A 170 3.14 -17.04 2.44
CA LEU A 170 4.31 -16.53 1.70
C LEU A 170 3.99 -15.20 1.02
N ARG A 171 2.79 -15.07 0.43
CA ARG A 171 2.39 -13.82 -0.23
C ARG A 171 2.17 -12.69 0.76
N LEU A 172 1.56 -12.94 1.92
CA LEU A 172 1.38 -11.95 2.99
C LEU A 172 2.73 -11.47 3.54
N ALA A 173 3.70 -12.38 3.71
CA ALA A 173 5.06 -12.03 4.12
C ALA A 173 5.75 -11.14 3.08
N GLN A 174 5.63 -11.47 1.78
CA GLN A 174 6.15 -10.64 0.70
C GLN A 174 5.52 -9.22 0.70
N VAL A 175 4.21 -9.13 0.84
CA VAL A 175 3.49 -7.85 0.95
C VAL A 175 4.00 -7.05 2.15
N ALA A 176 4.13 -7.67 3.33
CA ALA A 176 4.63 -7.00 4.52
C ALA A 176 6.05 -6.44 4.33
N GLY A 177 6.94 -7.19 3.67
CA GLY A 177 8.29 -6.71 3.33
C GLY A 177 8.26 -5.49 2.41
N LEU A 178 7.45 -5.53 1.35
CA LEU A 178 7.32 -4.40 0.42
C LEU A 178 6.69 -3.17 1.07
N GLU A 179 5.68 -3.35 1.92
CA GLU A 179 5.08 -2.26 2.69
C GLU A 179 6.07 -1.59 3.63
N ALA A 180 6.95 -2.37 4.28
CA ALA A 180 8.01 -1.81 5.10
C ALA A 180 8.97 -0.95 4.26
N THR A 181 9.38 -1.43 3.08
CA THR A 181 10.19 -0.64 2.15
C THR A 181 9.49 0.64 1.69
N VAL A 182 8.19 0.56 1.34
CA VAL A 182 7.40 1.75 0.96
C VAL A 182 7.30 2.74 2.12
N ARG A 183 7.04 2.27 3.34
CA ARG A 183 6.98 3.13 4.54
C ARG A 183 8.31 3.84 4.78
N GLN A 184 9.43 3.11 4.64
CA GLN A 184 10.76 3.69 4.74
C GLN A 184 10.98 4.78 3.69
N ARG A 185 10.72 4.49 2.41
CA ARG A 185 10.87 5.48 1.32
C ARG A 185 10.01 6.71 1.53
N CYS A 186 8.76 6.55 1.98
CA CYS A 186 7.91 7.67 2.33
C CYS A 186 8.53 8.54 3.44
N GLY A 187 9.10 7.91 4.48
CA GLY A 187 9.81 8.63 5.54
C GLY A 187 11.02 9.42 5.02
N GLU A 188 11.78 8.86 4.08
CA GLU A 188 12.90 9.54 3.43
C GLU A 188 12.44 10.77 2.62
N HIS A 189 11.35 10.64 1.85
CA HIS A 189 10.76 11.77 1.11
C HIS A 189 10.27 12.89 2.03
N LEU A 190 9.56 12.55 3.11
CA LEU A 190 9.09 13.54 4.08
C LEU A 190 10.26 14.23 4.78
N SER A 191 11.30 13.48 5.16
CA SER A 191 12.52 14.06 5.75
C SER A 191 13.23 15.00 4.79
N LEU A 192 13.30 14.66 3.49
CA LEU A 192 13.86 15.53 2.46
C LEU A 192 13.03 16.81 2.30
N ALA A 193 11.71 16.68 2.20
CA ALA A 193 10.80 17.82 2.08
C ALA A 193 10.93 18.77 3.28
N GLY A 194 11.00 18.23 4.50
CA GLY A 194 11.19 19.03 5.72
C GLY A 194 12.51 19.81 5.73
N ARG A 195 13.62 19.18 5.31
CA ARG A 195 14.92 19.88 5.16
C ARG A 195 14.85 21.00 4.12
N VAL A 196 14.27 20.72 2.95
CA VAL A 196 14.11 21.72 1.88
C VAL A 196 13.27 22.91 2.36
N ALA A 197 12.14 22.64 3.01
CA ALA A 197 11.26 23.66 3.57
C ALA A 197 11.98 24.53 4.62
N THR A 198 12.79 23.89 5.48
CA THR A 198 13.60 24.59 6.49
C THR A 198 14.58 25.56 5.84
N THR A 199 15.28 25.13 4.79
CA THR A 199 16.22 25.98 4.03
C THR A 199 15.51 27.17 3.39
N VAL A 200 14.34 26.94 2.78
CA VAL A 200 13.55 28.01 2.13
C VAL A 200 12.99 29.02 3.15
N ALA A 201 12.58 28.55 4.33
CA ALA A 201 12.08 29.40 5.40
C ALA A 201 13.19 30.19 6.15
N GLY A 202 14.46 30.02 5.77
CA GLY A 202 15.60 30.68 6.44
C GLY A 202 15.93 30.11 7.82
N GLY A 203 15.41 28.92 8.16
CA GLY A 203 15.72 28.22 9.41
C GLY A 203 17.09 27.54 9.37
N GLN A 204 17.73 27.40 10.54
CA GLN A 204 18.89 26.53 10.68
C GLN A 204 18.46 25.07 10.43
N ALA A 205 19.08 24.40 9.47
CA ALA A 205 18.82 22.98 9.23
C ALA A 205 19.16 22.17 10.51
N PRO A 206 18.29 21.26 10.97
CA PRO A 206 18.60 20.41 12.11
C PRO A 206 19.84 19.56 11.81
N PRO A 207 20.62 19.18 12.85
CA PRO A 207 21.84 18.40 12.66
C PRO A 207 21.51 17.10 11.92
N SER A 208 22.30 16.81 10.89
CA SER A 208 22.15 15.62 10.06
C SER A 208 22.32 14.36 10.92
N ILE A 209 21.24 13.63 11.17
CA ILE A 209 21.36 12.21 11.50
C ILE A 209 21.83 11.55 10.21
N GLY A 210 23.10 11.14 10.18
CA GLY A 210 23.74 10.57 9.01
C GLY A 210 22.92 9.41 8.45
N LEU A 211 22.20 9.65 7.35
CA LEU A 211 21.88 8.61 6.41
C LEU A 211 23.21 8.20 5.80
N THR A 212 23.74 7.08 6.27
CA THR A 212 24.95 6.44 5.75
C THR A 212 24.83 6.36 4.23
N ARG A 213 25.62 7.18 3.52
CA ARG A 213 25.89 7.13 2.07
C ARG A 213 24.66 7.06 1.14
N LEU A 214 24.22 8.22 0.66
CA LEU A 214 23.64 8.36 -0.69
C LEU A 214 24.68 8.94 -1.66
N THR A 215 25.95 8.49 -1.55
CA THR A 215 27.02 8.82 -2.49
C THR A 215 27.51 7.56 -3.21
N THR A 216 26.60 6.86 -3.87
CA THR A 216 26.92 5.90 -4.95
C THR A 216 25.67 5.81 -5.82
N GLY A 217 25.65 6.51 -6.94
CA GLY A 217 24.51 6.43 -7.85
C GLY A 217 24.57 7.28 -9.12
N LEU A 218 25.45 8.28 -9.19
CA LEU A 218 25.56 9.16 -10.37
C LEU A 218 26.81 8.92 -11.26
N SER A 219 27.52 7.78 -11.13
CA SER A 219 28.65 7.48 -12.03
C SER A 219 28.91 6.00 -12.39
N GLU A 220 28.01 5.05 -12.09
CA GLU A 220 28.29 3.61 -12.34
C GLU A 220 27.22 2.88 -13.18
N ARG A 221 26.55 3.59 -14.09
CA ARG A 221 25.72 2.95 -15.15
C ARG A 221 26.34 3.01 -16.54
N MET A 222 27.66 3.18 -16.61
CA MET A 222 28.43 2.63 -17.73
C MET A 222 29.11 1.35 -17.24
N VAL A 223 29.00 0.30 -18.05
CA VAL A 223 29.66 -1.01 -17.95
C VAL A 223 28.97 -2.05 -17.06
N ALA A 224 28.06 -2.83 -17.68
CA ALA A 224 28.03 -4.30 -17.65
C ALA A 224 26.75 -4.84 -18.32
N ALA A 225 26.68 -4.76 -19.65
CA ALA A 225 25.77 -5.56 -20.43
C ALA A 225 26.60 -6.44 -21.36
N SER A 226 26.95 -7.65 -20.92
CA SER A 226 27.46 -8.75 -21.76
C SER A 226 27.62 -10.04 -20.95
N VAL A 227 26.52 -10.72 -20.56
CA VAL A 227 26.54 -12.18 -20.37
C VAL A 227 25.12 -12.74 -20.59
N PRO A 228 24.87 -13.54 -21.64
CA PRO A 228 23.71 -14.43 -21.69
C PRO A 228 23.98 -15.66 -20.82
N ASN A 229 23.12 -15.90 -19.83
CA ASN A 229 23.09 -17.16 -19.08
C ASN A 229 22.69 -18.31 -20.03
N ARG A 230 23.68 -19.15 -20.41
CA ARG A 230 23.44 -20.49 -20.96
C ARG A 230 23.97 -21.52 -19.96
N PRO A 231 23.20 -22.55 -19.58
CA PRO A 231 23.66 -23.56 -18.63
C PRO A 231 24.77 -24.46 -19.22
N PRO A 232 25.72 -24.95 -18.40
CA PRO A 232 26.80 -25.80 -18.85
C PRO A 232 26.35 -27.26 -18.98
N GLY A 233 26.70 -27.88 -20.10
CA GLY A 233 26.57 -29.32 -20.31
C GLY A 233 25.82 -29.67 -21.58
N PHE A 234 26.49 -29.57 -22.72
CA PHE A 234 26.37 -30.46 -23.89
C PHE A 234 27.43 -29.98 -24.89
N LEU A 235 28.62 -30.61 -24.85
CA LEU A 235 29.54 -30.57 -25.98
C LEU A 235 29.32 -31.83 -26.79
N LEU A 236 28.89 -31.58 -28.03
CA LEU A 236 29.23 -32.24 -29.29
C LEU A 236 29.46 -33.75 -29.26
N ASP A 237 28.59 -34.45 -29.98
CA ASP A 237 29.09 -35.42 -30.95
C ASP A 237 28.37 -35.25 -32.30
N SER A 238 29.16 -34.73 -33.24
CA SER A 238 29.42 -35.38 -34.52
C SER A 238 28.20 -35.80 -35.37
N VAL A 239 27.85 -34.94 -36.32
CA VAL A 239 27.06 -35.31 -37.51
C VAL A 239 27.96 -36.14 -38.43
N PRO A 240 27.60 -37.40 -38.78
CA PRO A 240 28.19 -38.06 -39.92
C PRO A 240 27.43 -37.65 -41.20
N ALA A 241 28.20 -37.21 -42.18
CA ALA A 241 27.76 -37.03 -43.55
C ALA A 241 27.30 -38.39 -44.13
N ILE A 242 26.11 -38.42 -44.72
CA ILE A 242 25.65 -39.52 -45.57
C ILE A 242 25.92 -39.12 -47.02
N PRO A 243 26.76 -39.86 -47.78
CA PRO A 243 26.91 -39.65 -49.20
C PRO A 243 25.76 -40.34 -49.98
N ALA A 244 25.50 -39.78 -51.15
CA ALA A 244 24.46 -40.15 -52.10
C ALA A 244 24.63 -41.55 -52.73
N ASP A 245 23.53 -42.00 -53.32
CA ASP A 245 23.33 -43.11 -54.27
C ASP A 245 23.14 -44.51 -53.69
N SER A 246 21.91 -45.06 -53.85
CA SER A 246 21.65 -46.34 -54.55
C SER A 246 20.22 -46.91 -54.33
N TYR A 247 19.47 -47.02 -55.44
CA TYR A 247 18.31 -47.89 -55.75
C TYR A 247 16.99 -47.69 -54.96
N ALA A 248 15.88 -47.27 -55.56
CA ALA A 248 15.05 -47.83 -56.66
C ALA A 248 14.40 -49.19 -56.33
N ALA A 249 13.05 -49.19 -56.46
CA ALA A 249 12.04 -50.23 -56.29
C ALA A 249 11.41 -50.36 -54.89
#